data_AF-A0A1Q6A5D4-F1
#
_entry.id   AF-A0A1Q6A5D4-F1
#
_cell.length_a   1.000
_cell.length_b   1.000
_cell.length_c   1.000
_cell.angle_alpha   90.00
_cell.angle_beta   90.00
_cell.angle_gamma   90.00
#
_symmetry.space_group_name_H-M   'P 1'
#
loop_
_entity.id
_entity.type
_entity.pdbx_description
1 polymer ?
#
loop_
_entity_poly.entity_id
_entity_poly.type
_entity_poly.pdbx_seq_one_letter_code
_entity_poly.pdbx_strand_id
1 'polypeptide(L)' 'MSGTIQGIKIKYLGYYYSDQKGTVQLLAYTSAMLYKEARAEMETFLNGLVLIN' A
#
# COMPACT_ATOMS: atom_id res chain seq x y z
N MET A 1 16.15 -3.01 0.96
CA MET A 1 15.52 -4.17 1.61
C MET A 1 15.54 -5.32 0.62
N SER A 2 16.29 -6.40 0.91
CA SER A 2 16.34 -7.61 0.09
C SER A 2 15.69 -8.75 0.85
N GLY A 3 14.63 -9.33 0.30
CA GLY A 3 13.94 -10.49 0.86
C GLY A 3 13.44 -11.38 -0.27
N THR A 4 13.74 -12.66 -0.19
CA THR A 4 13.35 -13.62 -1.22
C THR A 4 11.90 -14.04 -1.00
N ILE A 5 10.98 -13.46 -1.78
CA ILE A 5 9.57 -13.87 -1.86
C ILE A 5 9.49 -15.11 -2.77
N GLN A 6 10.05 -16.24 -2.35
CA GLN A 6 9.91 -17.49 -3.10
C GLN A 6 8.72 -18.29 -2.55
N GLY A 7 7.76 -18.57 -3.43
CA GLY A 7 6.60 -19.41 -3.13
C GLY A 7 5.43 -18.71 -2.42
N ILE A 8 5.60 -17.49 -1.90
CA ILE A 8 4.51 -16.73 -1.26
C ILE A 8 3.76 -15.94 -2.33
N LYS A 9 2.46 -16.23 -2.50
CA LYS A 9 1.58 -15.40 -3.32
C LYS A 9 1.37 -14.05 -2.63
N ILE A 10 1.71 -12.96 -3.30
CA ILE A 10 1.53 -11.59 -2.82
C ILE A 10 0.41 -10.92 -3.61
N LYS A 11 -0.33 -10.03 -2.95
CA LYS A 11 -1.22 -9.07 -3.61
C LYS A 11 -0.72 -7.65 -3.33
N TYR A 12 -0.79 -6.83 -4.37
CA TYR A 12 -0.45 -5.41 -4.31
C TYR A 12 -1.71 -4.58 -4.20
N LEU A 13 -1.63 -3.48 -3.46
CA LEU A 13 -2.60 -2.39 -3.42
C LEU A 13 -1.89 -1.13 -3.91
N GLY A 14 -2.29 -0.68 -5.10
CA GLY A 14 -1.84 0.61 -5.63
C GLY A 14 -2.62 1.74 -4.98
N TYR A 15 -1.91 2.79 -4.59
CA TYR A 15 -2.49 3.98 -4.00
C TYR A 15 -1.82 5.22 -4.58
N TYR A 16 -2.63 6.22 -4.91
CA TYR A 16 -2.17 7.47 -5.50
C TYR A 16 -2.56 8.61 -4.57
N TYR A 17 -1.55 9.29 -4.04
CA TYR A 17 -1.71 10.55 -3.34
C TYR A 17 -1.36 11.67 -4.32
N SER A 18 -2.22 12.67 -4.46
CA SER A 18 -1.99 13.82 -5.35
C SER A 18 -2.28 15.12 -4.65
N ASP A 19 -1.40 16.10 -4.84
CA ASP A 19 -1.57 17.48 -4.38
C ASP A 19 -1.12 18.48 -5.45
N GLN A 20 -1.04 19.76 -5.08
CA GLN A 20 -0.63 20.84 -5.99
C GLN A 20 0.84 20.72 -6.48
N LYS A 21 1.68 19.93 -5.81
CA LYS A 21 3.09 19.70 -6.17
C LYS A 21 3.27 18.47 -7.05
N GLY A 22 2.27 17.58 -7.13
CA GLY A 22 2.25 16.44 -8.04
C GLY A 22 1.58 15.20 -7.45
N THR A 23 1.81 14.06 -8.10
CA THR A 23 1.30 12.75 -7.67
C THR A 23 2.42 11.86 -7.15
N VAL A 24 2.24 11.33 -5.94
CA VAL A 24 3.06 10.28 -5.37
C VAL A 24 2.31 8.96 -5.49
N GLN A 25 2.94 8.00 -6.15
CA GLN A 25 2.44 6.62 -6.24
C GLN A 25 3.05 5.79 -5.11
N LEU A 26 2.20 5.04 -4.43
CA LEU A 26 2.54 4.13 -3.35
C LEU A 26 2.07 2.71 -3.69
N LEU A 27 2.86 1.73 -3.27
CA LEU A 27 2.51 0.32 -3.36
C LEU A 27 2.56 -0.28 -1.95
N ALA A 28 1.40 -0.68 -1.45
CA ALA A 28 1.31 -1.58 -0.31
C ALA A 28 1.21 -3.03 -0.81
N TYR A 29 1.75 -3.97 -0.05
CA TYR A 29 1.67 -5.38 -0.41
C TYR A 29 1.53 -6.25 0.83
N THR A 30 0.84 -7.38 0.67
CA THR A 30 0.71 -8.39 1.71
C THR A 30 0.51 -9.77 1.08
N SER A 31 0.54 -10.83 1.88
CA SER A 31 0.23 -12.17 1.40
C SER A 31 -1.19 -12.24 0.84
N ALA A 32 -1.40 -13.05 -0.20
CA ALA A 32 -2.70 -13.20 -0.83
C ALA A 32 -3.77 -13.73 0.15
N MET A 33 -3.36 -14.50 1.16
CA MET A 33 -4.21 -15.02 2.24
C MET A 33 -4.75 -13.88 3.11
N LEU A 34 -3.88 -12.94 3.52
CA LEU A 34 -4.25 -11.84 4.42
C LEU A 34 -4.90 -10.66 3.69
N TYR A 35 -4.77 -10.57 2.37
CA TYR A 35 -5.20 -9.39 1.62
C TYR A 35 -6.66 -9.00 1.86
N LYS A 36 -7.58 -9.96 1.95
CA LYS A 36 -9.01 -9.66 2.12
C LYS A 36 -9.29 -8.97 3.47
N GLU A 37 -8.58 -9.40 4.51
CA GLU A 37 -8.74 -8.88 5.88
C GLU A 37 -7.96 -7.57 6.04
N ALA A 38 -6.71 -7.55 5.58
CA ALA A 38 -5.81 -6.40 5.73
C ALA A 38 -6.15 -5.22 4.80
N ARG A 39 -6.99 -5.42 3.76
CA ARG A 39 -7.27 -4.36 2.77
C ARG A 39 -7.80 -3.08 3.40
N ALA A 40 -8.81 -3.21 4.26
CA ALA A 40 -9.44 -2.04 4.88
C ALA A 40 -8.44 -1.27 5.77
N GLU A 41 -7.58 -1.98 6.49
CA GLU A 41 -6.52 -1.37 7.31
C GLU A 41 -5.46 -0.70 6.44
N MET A 42 -5.03 -1.34 5.34
CA MET A 42 -4.09 -0.75 4.39
C MET A 42 -4.66 0.53 3.76
N GLU A 43 -5.92 0.52 3.33
CA GLU A 43 -6.60 1.70 2.79
C GLU A 43 -6.70 2.81 3.85
N THR A 44 -7.07 2.47 5.08
CA THR A 44 -7.15 3.44 6.20
C THR A 44 -5.80 4.08 6.48
N PHE A 45 -4.74 3.27 6.57
CA PHE A 45 -3.38 3.77 6.79
C PHE A 45 -2.93 4.70 5.67
N LEU A 46 -3.14 4.31 4.41
CA LEU A 46 -2.74 5.10 3.24
C LEU A 46 -3.55 6.40 3.10
N ASN A 47 -4.84 6.38 3.43
CA ASN A 47 -5.68 7.58 3.51
C ASN A 47 -5.24 8.54 4.62
N GLY A 48 -4.52 8.04 5.63
CA GLY A 48 -3.87 8.87 6.65
C GLY A 48 -2.67 9.67 6.15
N LEU A 49 -2.20 9.43 4.92
CA LEU A 49 -1.11 10.20 4.32
C LEU A 49 -1.65 11.54 3.82
N VAL A 50 -1.39 12.57 4.60
CA VAL A 50 -1.78 13.96 4.33
C VAL A 50 -0.60 14.89 4.52
N LEU A 51 -0.59 16.00 3.80
CA LEU A 51 0.32 17.11 4.12
C LEU A 51 -0.08 17.73 5.46
N ILE A 52 0.87 17.83 6.37
CA ILE A 52 0.74 18.58 7.62
C ILE A 52 1.44 19.92 7.39
N ASN A 53 0.70 21.02 7.54
CA ASN A 53 1.19 22.39 7.37
C ASN A 53 1.95 22.87 8.61
#